data_AF-A0A959UNW3-F1
#
_entry.id   AF-A0A959UNW3-F1
#
_cell.length_a   1.000
_cell.length_b   1.000
_cell.length_c   1.000
_cell.angle_alpha   90.00
_cell.angle_beta   90.00
_cell.angle_gamma   90.00
#
_symmetry.space_group_name_H-M   'P 1'
#
loop_
_entity.id
_entity.type
_entity.pdbx_description
1 polymer ?
#
loop_
_entity_poly.entity_id
_entity_poly.type
_entity_poly.pdbx_seq_one_letter_code
_entity_poly.pdbx_strand_id
1 'polypeptide(L)'
;MNRFPFTLLFSVLAFAGWSQTRNVWWAWGRDSVIAPVWLHHSNSLPPAFVPAAFNYTSDFKHCAIGSLADTDGVLQLSTGNAGVLRNSSGVQVAGTGWPLATTRAVGLVLPVHGTSKVSAFQTASVTTGAAPMVLAAWEVDLLGNNGAGSLSQPGPLVLADSLRPHIAATLVPQSLDYWVIVADHLLRRILAFRTGPGGTDTIPVVSATGVLESTLGQSDNMVLNAQGTMIATRSLDMDRIYLFSFDPIDGTASLFAEFVDEFGAGGLEFSPNGQFLYSIRVPAFDQVEYVQWDLSSNDPQTIYDSANVVHVEQVPGGMLVPWPRLGPDGCIHVPVAFEHHYTSILMPDLAGPACQVVSAYIDLPGSWMDGRTTNQCKRYHDSELDLSVADRGPVPVELDLWPNPTSGLLNLPAEPAWVRAQVYDLRGRSVLDRTGRQAILDVATLAPGAYTLMLRDPLGRAVARGTFVRE
;
A
#
# COMPACT_ATOMS: atom_id res chain seq x y z
N MET A 1 -21.33 -50.24 39.09
CA MET A 1 -20.83 -49.97 37.72
C MET A 1 -21.81 -49.03 37.06
N ASN A 2 -21.43 -47.76 36.87
CA ASN A 2 -21.96 -46.81 35.88
C ASN A 2 -21.16 -45.52 36.05
N ARG A 3 -20.23 -45.27 35.13
CA ARG A 3 -19.46 -44.02 35.05
C ARG A 3 -20.00 -43.25 33.83
N PHE A 4 -20.55 -42.06 34.08
CA PHE A 4 -20.70 -41.02 33.07
C PHE A 4 -19.35 -40.31 32.89
N PRO A 5 -18.91 -40.01 31.66
CA PRO A 5 -17.96 -38.93 31.45
C PRO A 5 -18.72 -37.64 31.08
N PHE A 6 -18.39 -36.57 31.80
CA PHE A 6 -18.66 -35.19 31.40
C PHE A 6 -17.77 -34.86 30.20
N THR A 7 -18.36 -34.57 29.04
CA THR A 7 -17.64 -33.97 27.92
C THR A 7 -17.83 -32.45 28.01
N LEU A 8 -16.78 -31.73 28.38
CA LEU A 8 -16.73 -30.27 28.29
C LEU A 8 -16.71 -29.90 26.80
N LEU A 9 -17.76 -29.25 26.31
CA LEU A 9 -17.79 -28.64 24.98
C LEU A 9 -17.09 -27.29 25.06
N PHE A 10 -15.82 -27.22 24.63
CA PHE A 10 -15.17 -25.94 24.35
C PHE A 10 -15.75 -25.41 23.04
N SER A 11 -16.63 -24.42 23.13
CA SER A 11 -17.03 -23.60 21.99
C SER A 11 -15.84 -22.73 21.58
N VAL A 12 -15.11 -23.15 20.55
CA VAL A 12 -14.20 -22.28 19.81
C VAL A 12 -15.06 -21.32 19.01
N LEU A 13 -15.29 -20.12 19.54
CA LEU A 13 -15.69 -18.97 18.73
C LEU A 13 -14.49 -18.65 17.83
N ALA A 14 -14.50 -19.19 16.62
CA ALA A 14 -13.65 -18.70 15.56
C ALA A 14 -14.09 -17.26 15.26
N PHE A 15 -13.28 -16.29 15.69
CA PHE A 15 -13.34 -14.96 15.11
C PHE A 15 -13.01 -15.13 13.63
N ALA A 16 -14.01 -15.04 12.76
CA ALA A 16 -13.76 -14.82 11.35
C ALA A 16 -12.97 -13.51 11.26
N GLY A 17 -11.71 -13.58 10.80
CA GLY A 17 -10.91 -12.41 10.52
C GLY A 17 -11.61 -11.60 9.43
N TRP A 18 -12.13 -10.43 9.79
CA TRP A 18 -12.56 -9.46 8.80
C TRP A 18 -11.28 -8.79 8.30
N SER A 19 -10.80 -9.15 7.10
CA SER A 19 -9.80 -8.34 6.40
C SER A 19 -10.42 -6.96 6.13
N GLN A 20 -10.07 -5.97 6.94
CA GLN A 20 -10.55 -4.60 6.85
C GLN A 20 -9.74 -3.82 5.81
N THR A 21 -10.41 -3.09 4.94
CA THR A 21 -9.95 -2.77 3.57
C THR A 21 -9.44 -1.34 3.37
N ARG A 22 -8.85 -0.67 4.38
CA ARG A 22 -8.46 0.75 4.23
C ARG A 22 -7.45 1.02 3.12
N ASN A 23 -6.57 0.06 2.82
CA ASN A 23 -5.47 0.17 1.86
C ASN A 23 -5.78 -0.29 0.44
N VAL A 24 -7.06 -0.52 0.13
CA VAL A 24 -7.41 -1.20 -1.13
C VAL A 24 -7.38 -0.31 -2.37
N TRP A 25 -7.32 1.02 -2.25
CA TRP A 25 -7.31 1.92 -3.40
C TRP A 25 -5.92 2.43 -3.71
N TRP A 26 -5.37 1.98 -4.82
CA TRP A 26 -4.08 2.42 -5.33
C TRP A 26 -4.30 3.26 -6.60
N ALA A 27 -3.47 4.26 -6.82
CA ALA A 27 -3.51 5.15 -7.98
C ALA A 27 -2.14 5.31 -8.62
N TRP A 28 -2.12 5.43 -9.95
CA TRP A 28 -0.93 5.67 -10.78
C TRP A 28 -1.23 6.56 -11.98
N GLY A 29 -0.19 7.17 -12.54
CA GLY A 29 -0.27 7.88 -13.81
C GLY A 29 0.84 8.93 -13.95
N ARG A 30 1.51 8.96 -15.10
CA ARG A 30 2.57 9.93 -15.40
C ARG A 30 2.11 11.09 -16.27
N ASP A 31 1.10 10.90 -17.11
CA ASP A 31 0.87 11.82 -18.23
C ASP A 31 -0.30 12.79 -18.05
N SER A 32 -0.09 14.02 -18.52
CA SER A 32 -1.07 15.11 -18.56
C SER A 32 -2.27 14.82 -19.49
N VAL A 33 -2.20 13.77 -20.29
CA VAL A 33 -3.17 13.43 -21.34
C VAL A 33 -4.16 12.35 -20.90
N ILE A 34 -3.79 11.49 -19.95
CA ILE A 34 -4.61 10.35 -19.50
C ILE A 34 -4.82 10.47 -17.99
N ALA A 35 -6.08 10.28 -17.55
CA ALA A 35 -6.44 10.30 -16.14
C ALA A 35 -5.62 9.28 -15.33
N PRO A 36 -5.33 9.54 -14.03
CA PRO A 36 -4.76 8.50 -13.18
C PRO A 36 -5.68 7.30 -13.20
N VAL A 37 -5.06 6.16 -13.19
CA VAL A 37 -5.70 4.87 -13.29
C VAL A 37 -5.74 4.34 -11.85
N TRP A 38 -6.86 3.73 -11.45
CA TRP A 38 -7.11 3.28 -10.08
C TRP A 38 -7.22 1.75 -10.01
N LEU A 39 -6.56 1.17 -9.02
CA LEU A 39 -6.42 -0.26 -8.76
C LEU A 39 -7.17 -0.43 -7.47
N HIS A 40 -8.13 -1.33 -7.50
CA HIS A 40 -8.80 -1.75 -6.29
C HIS A 40 -8.29 -3.14 -5.94
N HIS A 41 -7.60 -3.26 -4.83
CA HIS A 41 -7.39 -4.52 -4.13
C HIS A 41 -8.72 -4.94 -3.49
N SER A 42 -9.74 -5.16 -4.32
CA SER A 42 -10.84 -6.04 -3.92
C SER A 42 -10.23 -7.41 -3.66
N ASN A 43 -10.94 -8.27 -2.94
CA ASN A 43 -10.48 -9.61 -2.60
C ASN A 43 -10.25 -10.57 -3.81
N SER A 44 -10.03 -10.02 -5.00
CA SER A 44 -9.54 -10.68 -6.20
C SER A 44 -8.03 -10.57 -6.34
N LEU A 45 -7.40 -11.71 -6.63
CA LEU A 45 -5.98 -11.82 -6.94
C LEU A 45 -5.76 -12.25 -8.38
N PRO A 46 -4.95 -11.53 -9.20
CA PRO A 46 -4.47 -10.17 -9.00
C PRO A 46 -5.58 -9.13 -8.75
N PRO A 47 -5.23 -8.02 -8.06
CA PRO A 47 -6.07 -6.84 -7.92
C PRO A 47 -6.69 -6.40 -9.24
N ALA A 48 -7.94 -5.96 -9.20
CA ALA A 48 -8.68 -5.57 -10.40
C ALA A 48 -8.47 -4.09 -10.71
N PHE A 49 -8.27 -3.79 -12.00
CA PHE A 49 -8.38 -2.44 -12.51
C PHE A 49 -9.81 -1.91 -12.34
N VAL A 50 -9.91 -0.65 -11.90
CA VAL A 50 -11.16 0.09 -11.89
C VAL A 50 -11.04 1.23 -12.91
N PRO A 51 -11.77 1.16 -14.05
CA PRO A 51 -11.92 2.28 -14.97
C PRO A 51 -12.24 3.53 -14.18
N ALA A 52 -11.37 4.53 -14.34
CA ALA A 52 -11.28 5.69 -13.47
C ALA A 52 -12.69 6.15 -13.07
N ALA A 53 -12.99 6.10 -11.77
CA ALA A 53 -14.21 6.70 -11.26
C ALA A 53 -14.25 8.22 -11.56
N PHE A 54 -13.11 8.80 -11.96
CA PHE A 54 -12.90 10.23 -12.14
C PHE A 54 -11.88 10.54 -13.25
N ASN A 55 -12.26 11.39 -14.21
CA ASN A 55 -11.31 11.94 -15.19
C ASN A 55 -10.47 13.04 -14.53
N TYR A 56 -9.16 12.84 -14.40
CA TYR A 56 -8.25 13.91 -13.93
C TYR A 56 -7.12 14.15 -14.94
N THR A 57 -7.21 15.22 -15.71
CA THR A 57 -6.14 15.62 -16.62
C THR A 57 -5.27 16.66 -15.91
N SER A 58 -4.12 16.25 -15.32
CA SER A 58 -2.90 17.07 -15.03
C SER A 58 -2.23 16.98 -13.63
N ASP A 59 -2.84 16.36 -12.62
CA ASP A 59 -2.44 16.57 -11.21
C ASP A 59 -1.54 15.49 -10.56
N PHE A 60 -0.88 14.59 -11.30
CA PHE A 60 -0.14 13.47 -10.67
C PHE A 60 1.32 13.32 -11.09
N LYS A 61 1.90 14.33 -11.75
CA LYS A 61 3.28 14.25 -12.23
C LYS A 61 4.27 14.03 -11.09
N HIS A 62 4.94 12.88 -11.10
CA HIS A 62 6.06 12.55 -10.23
C HIS A 62 5.74 12.64 -8.72
N CYS A 63 4.56 12.20 -8.28
CA CYS A 63 4.14 12.17 -6.88
C CYS A 63 3.66 10.77 -6.46
N ALA A 64 3.95 10.35 -5.23
CA ALA A 64 3.27 9.21 -4.61
C ALA A 64 1.99 9.70 -3.93
N ILE A 65 0.86 9.11 -4.30
CA ILE A 65 -0.46 9.47 -3.81
C ILE A 65 -0.69 8.80 -2.45
N GLY A 66 -1.20 9.53 -1.46
CA GLY A 66 -1.88 8.96 -0.31
C GLY A 66 -3.35 8.75 -0.61
N SER A 67 -3.91 7.61 -0.20
CA SER A 67 -5.33 7.31 -0.30
C SER A 67 -5.83 6.72 1.02
N LEU A 68 -7.12 6.88 1.27
CA LEU A 68 -7.80 6.27 2.40
C LEU A 68 -9.14 5.72 1.93
N ALA A 69 -9.36 4.42 2.14
CA ALA A 69 -10.69 3.82 2.10
C ALA A 69 -11.28 3.72 3.52
N ASP A 70 -12.59 3.59 3.62
CA ASP A 70 -13.23 3.10 4.84
C ASP A 70 -13.02 1.59 5.04
N THR A 71 -13.55 1.06 6.14
CA THR A 71 -13.45 -0.36 6.48
C THR A 71 -14.24 -1.28 5.56
N ASP A 72 -15.14 -0.72 4.73
CA ASP A 72 -15.88 -1.44 3.70
C ASP A 72 -15.17 -1.38 2.33
N GLY A 73 -14.06 -0.64 2.24
CA GLY A 73 -13.21 -0.55 1.07
C GLY A 73 -13.69 0.48 0.06
N VAL A 74 -14.54 1.41 0.48
CA VAL A 74 -14.97 2.56 -0.31
C VAL A 74 -13.96 3.69 -0.15
N LEU A 75 -13.43 4.22 -1.25
CA LEU A 75 -12.52 5.36 -1.24
C LEU A 75 -13.19 6.55 -0.52
N GLN A 76 -12.49 7.17 0.42
CA GLN A 76 -12.97 8.33 1.19
C GLN A 76 -12.23 9.61 0.80
N LEU A 77 -10.90 9.54 0.75
CA LEU A 77 -10.05 10.69 0.45
C LEU A 77 -8.78 10.25 -0.30
N SER A 78 -8.27 11.11 -1.18
CA SER A 78 -6.94 10.97 -1.77
C SER A 78 -6.19 12.30 -1.85
N THR A 79 -4.86 12.22 -1.87
CA THR A 79 -3.97 13.36 -2.12
C THR A 79 -3.65 13.46 -3.61
N GLY A 80 -3.68 14.66 -4.17
CA GLY A 80 -3.16 14.98 -5.49
C GLY A 80 -1.85 15.76 -5.43
N ASN A 81 -1.51 16.41 -6.54
CA ASN A 81 -0.41 17.36 -6.57
C ASN A 81 -0.61 18.51 -5.57
N ALA A 82 0.51 19.09 -5.11
CA ALA A 82 0.52 20.42 -4.52
C ALA A 82 -0.51 20.62 -3.41
N GLY A 83 -0.68 19.67 -2.49
CA GLY A 83 -1.57 19.79 -1.35
C GLY A 83 -3.06 19.68 -1.66
N VAL A 84 -3.45 19.34 -2.90
CA VAL A 84 -4.86 19.19 -3.28
C VAL A 84 -5.40 17.90 -2.71
N LEU A 85 -6.47 17.96 -1.91
CA LEU A 85 -7.16 16.77 -1.39
C LEU A 85 -8.49 16.60 -2.12
N ARG A 86 -8.87 15.37 -2.40
CA ARG A 86 -10.10 15.04 -3.14
C ARG A 86 -10.90 13.98 -2.40
N ASN A 87 -12.21 14.18 -2.35
CA ASN A 87 -13.13 13.21 -1.76
C ASN A 87 -13.38 12.01 -2.69
N SER A 88 -14.22 11.09 -2.23
CA SER A 88 -14.69 9.89 -2.95
C SER A 88 -15.38 10.15 -4.28
N SER A 89 -15.73 11.39 -4.61
CA SER A 89 -16.35 11.81 -5.87
C SER A 89 -15.40 12.62 -6.75
N GLY A 90 -14.12 12.73 -6.35
CA GLY A 90 -13.08 13.50 -7.03
C GLY A 90 -13.17 15.02 -6.85
N VAL A 91 -14.14 15.49 -6.07
CA VAL A 91 -14.31 16.92 -5.75
C VAL A 91 -13.17 17.35 -4.82
N GLN A 92 -12.53 18.46 -5.18
CA GLN A 92 -11.49 19.04 -4.34
C GLN A 92 -12.09 19.56 -3.03
N VAL A 93 -11.46 19.20 -1.92
CA VAL A 93 -11.79 19.76 -0.60
C VAL A 93 -11.40 21.24 -0.60
N ALA A 94 -12.37 22.12 -0.33
CA ALA A 94 -12.16 23.56 -0.38
C ALA A 94 -11.05 24.02 0.58
N GLY A 95 -10.19 24.93 0.12
CA GLY A 95 -9.06 25.45 0.91
C GLY A 95 -7.81 24.56 0.92
N THR A 96 -7.84 23.42 0.22
CA THR A 96 -6.65 22.60 -0.05
C THR A 96 -5.92 23.08 -1.31
N GLY A 97 -4.67 22.69 -1.45
CA GLY A 97 -3.76 23.27 -2.44
C GLY A 97 -2.69 24.15 -1.79
N TRP A 98 -1.47 24.09 -2.32
CA TRP A 98 -0.30 24.81 -1.85
C TRP A 98 0.51 25.31 -3.06
N PRO A 99 0.93 26.59 -3.13
CA PRO A 99 1.81 27.11 -4.18
C PRO A 99 3.19 26.45 -4.38
N LEU A 100 3.54 25.39 -3.66
CA LEU A 100 4.87 24.77 -3.75
C LEU A 100 4.99 23.79 -4.92
N ALA A 101 6.21 23.68 -5.45
CA ALA A 101 6.56 22.68 -6.45
C ALA A 101 6.60 21.28 -5.81
N THR A 102 6.18 20.27 -6.55
CA THR A 102 5.88 18.95 -5.97
C THR A 102 6.56 17.81 -6.67
N THR A 103 7.59 18.09 -7.45
CA THR A 103 8.44 17.04 -8.00
C THR A 103 8.99 16.21 -6.83
N ARG A 104 8.58 14.93 -6.73
CA ARG A 104 8.90 14.00 -5.63
C ARG A 104 8.06 14.12 -4.35
N ALA A 105 6.89 14.76 -4.40
CA ALA A 105 5.97 14.75 -3.26
C ALA A 105 5.47 13.34 -2.94
N VAL A 106 5.39 13.02 -1.64
CA VAL A 106 4.74 11.82 -1.12
C VAL A 106 3.58 12.26 -0.23
N GLY A 107 2.39 11.72 -0.49
CA GLY A 107 1.20 11.89 0.34
C GLY A 107 1.00 10.75 1.33
N LEU A 108 0.27 11.00 2.41
CA LEU A 108 -0.22 10.00 3.35
C LEU A 108 -1.56 10.47 3.91
N VAL A 109 -2.51 9.56 4.12
CA VAL A 109 -3.80 9.89 4.74
C VAL A 109 -4.07 8.91 5.88
N LEU A 110 -4.39 9.45 7.06
CA LEU A 110 -4.66 8.71 8.29
C LEU A 110 -6.08 9.04 8.81
N PRO A 111 -6.92 8.04 9.13
CA PRO A 111 -8.21 8.26 9.77
C PRO A 111 -8.00 8.62 11.24
N VAL A 112 -8.78 9.59 11.73
CA VAL A 112 -8.84 9.91 13.15
C VAL A 112 -9.88 9.02 13.81
N HIS A 113 -9.43 8.04 14.61
CA HIS A 113 -10.29 6.99 15.15
C HIS A 113 -11.49 7.55 15.93
N GLY A 114 -12.67 6.97 15.69
CA GLY A 114 -13.91 7.35 16.37
C GLY A 114 -14.51 8.68 15.90
N THR A 115 -14.03 9.24 14.79
CA THR A 115 -14.53 10.51 14.25
C THR A 115 -14.73 10.43 12.72
N SER A 116 -15.36 11.45 12.14
CA SER A 116 -15.41 11.66 10.68
C SER A 116 -14.15 12.31 10.11
N LYS A 117 -13.13 12.56 10.94
CA LYS A 117 -11.94 13.32 10.54
C LYS A 117 -10.83 12.43 10.01
N VAL A 118 -10.00 13.04 9.18
CA VAL A 118 -8.77 12.45 8.66
C VAL A 118 -7.65 13.49 8.69
N SER A 119 -6.43 13.03 8.96
CA SER A 119 -5.21 13.82 8.89
C SER A 119 -4.47 13.43 7.61
N ALA A 120 -4.34 14.38 6.67
CA ALA A 120 -3.61 14.20 5.43
C ALA A 120 -2.26 14.90 5.52
N PHE A 121 -1.19 14.23 5.08
CA PHE A 121 0.17 14.71 5.11
C PHE A 121 0.75 14.74 3.70
N GLN A 122 1.58 15.72 3.41
CA GLN A 122 2.33 15.75 2.15
C GLN A 122 3.67 16.45 2.30
N THR A 123 4.69 15.89 1.64
CA THR A 123 5.95 16.60 1.41
C THR A 123 5.85 17.45 0.15
N ALA A 124 6.33 18.69 0.17
CA ALA A 124 6.47 19.52 -1.03
C ALA A 124 7.84 20.21 -1.07
N SER A 125 8.33 20.57 -2.26
CA SER A 125 9.58 21.32 -2.42
C SER A 125 9.30 22.79 -2.73
N VAL A 126 10.11 23.67 -2.16
CA VAL A 126 10.09 25.10 -2.47
C VAL A 126 10.72 25.43 -3.83
N THR A 127 11.47 24.49 -4.42
CA THR A 127 12.20 24.65 -5.68
C THR A 127 11.91 23.51 -6.65
N THR A 128 12.08 23.76 -7.94
CA THR A 128 12.03 22.72 -8.97
C THR A 128 13.33 21.90 -8.93
N GLY A 129 13.37 20.83 -8.14
CA GLY A 129 14.48 19.86 -8.11
C GLY A 129 15.02 19.58 -6.71
N ALA A 130 14.80 18.35 -6.26
CA ALA A 130 15.31 17.71 -5.02
C ALA A 130 15.13 18.52 -3.71
N ALA A 131 15.53 17.90 -2.58
CA ALA A 131 15.43 18.46 -1.24
C ALA A 131 16.11 19.84 -1.13
N PRO A 132 15.75 20.70 -0.14
CA PRO A 132 14.92 20.44 1.04
C PRO A 132 13.40 20.45 0.79
N MET A 133 12.71 19.49 1.37
CA MET A 133 11.24 19.42 1.35
C MET A 133 10.64 19.92 2.65
N VAL A 134 9.35 20.26 2.59
CA VAL A 134 8.53 20.70 3.72
C VAL A 134 7.41 19.69 3.93
N LEU A 135 7.16 19.29 5.18
CA LEU A 135 6.01 18.47 5.57
C LEU A 135 4.86 19.39 5.99
N ALA A 136 3.73 19.23 5.31
CA ALA A 136 2.47 19.87 5.66
C ALA A 136 1.41 18.85 6.05
N ALA A 137 0.51 19.27 6.94
CA ALA A 137 -0.65 18.51 7.39
C ALA A 137 -1.96 19.28 7.20
N TRP A 138 -3.03 18.55 6.88
CA TRP A 138 -4.39 19.04 6.80
C TRP A 138 -5.30 18.15 7.64
N GLU A 139 -6.14 18.75 8.47
CA GLU A 139 -7.19 18.05 9.21
C GLU A 139 -8.53 18.26 8.49
N VAL A 140 -9.08 17.20 7.92
CA VAL A 140 -10.29 17.23 7.08
C VAL A 140 -11.43 16.51 7.81
N ASP A 141 -12.57 17.17 7.98
CA ASP A 141 -13.83 16.50 8.34
C ASP A 141 -14.55 16.03 7.07
N LEU A 142 -14.69 14.72 6.90
CA LEU A 142 -15.29 14.11 5.71
C LEU A 142 -16.79 14.39 5.59
N LEU A 143 -17.50 14.68 6.69
CA LEU A 143 -18.93 15.03 6.66
C LEU A 143 -19.17 16.51 6.37
N GLY A 144 -18.11 17.32 6.43
CA GLY A 144 -18.16 18.74 6.13
C GLY A 144 -18.66 19.04 4.71
N ASN A 145 -19.26 20.22 4.54
CA ASN A 145 -19.74 20.73 3.25
C ASN A 145 -20.60 19.71 2.47
N ASN A 146 -21.59 19.11 3.15
CA ASN A 146 -22.49 18.07 2.59
C ASN A 146 -21.76 16.84 2.02
N GLY A 147 -20.68 16.40 2.66
CA GLY A 147 -19.86 15.25 2.19
C GLY A 147 -18.79 15.61 1.15
N ALA A 148 -18.61 16.90 0.82
CA ALA A 148 -17.49 17.35 0.01
C ALA A 148 -16.17 17.46 0.81
N GLY A 149 -16.25 17.39 2.14
CA GLY A 149 -15.14 17.60 3.05
C GLY A 149 -14.94 19.08 3.41
N SER A 150 -14.51 19.35 4.64
CA SER A 150 -14.11 20.69 5.08
C SER A 150 -12.88 20.65 5.97
N LEU A 151 -12.01 21.66 5.86
CA LEU A 151 -10.84 21.78 6.73
C LEU A 151 -11.23 22.22 8.14
N SER A 152 -10.54 21.66 9.14
CA SER A 152 -10.66 22.09 10.54
C SER A 152 -9.95 23.43 10.80
N GLN A 153 -9.06 23.85 9.90
CA GLN A 153 -8.34 25.12 9.96
C GLN A 153 -8.02 25.66 8.55
N PRO A 154 -7.80 26.97 8.37
CA PRO A 154 -7.43 27.52 7.07
C PRO A 154 -6.04 27.04 6.62
N GLY A 155 -5.99 26.28 5.52
CA GLY A 155 -4.73 25.87 4.88
C GLY A 155 -3.92 24.79 5.62
N PRO A 156 -2.70 24.48 5.12
CA PRO A 156 -1.82 23.49 5.75
C PRO A 156 -1.18 23.98 7.04
N LEU A 157 -1.04 23.07 8.00
CA LEU A 157 -0.09 23.19 9.11
C LEU A 157 1.28 22.72 8.64
N VAL A 158 2.27 23.61 8.62
CA VAL A 158 3.66 23.25 8.33
C VAL A 158 4.30 22.68 9.59
N LEU A 159 4.77 21.43 9.53
CA LEU A 159 5.30 20.69 10.68
C LEU A 159 6.82 20.73 10.76
N ALA A 160 7.49 20.61 9.61
CA ALA A 160 8.93 20.71 9.49
C ALA A 160 9.33 21.04 8.06
N ASP A 161 10.53 21.60 7.94
CA ASP A 161 11.21 21.87 6.68
C ASP A 161 12.55 21.12 6.63
N SER A 162 13.31 21.33 5.57
CA SER A 162 14.60 20.67 5.38
C SER A 162 14.52 19.14 5.43
N LEU A 163 13.47 18.58 4.86
CA LEU A 163 13.18 17.14 4.88
C LEU A 163 13.53 16.44 3.57
N ARG A 164 13.55 15.11 3.67
CA ARG A 164 13.50 14.17 2.56
C ARG A 164 12.06 13.92 2.08
N PRO A 165 11.87 13.39 0.86
CA PRO A 165 10.55 13.21 0.27
C PRO A 165 9.63 12.21 0.96
N HIS A 166 10.15 11.27 1.74
CA HIS A 166 9.35 10.14 2.19
C HIS A 166 8.71 10.36 3.54
N ILE A 167 7.48 9.85 3.65
CA ILE A 167 6.67 9.82 4.87
C ILE A 167 6.29 8.36 5.13
N ALA A 168 6.50 7.90 6.35
CA ALA A 168 5.97 6.62 6.84
C ALA A 168 5.09 6.86 8.08
N ALA A 169 4.26 5.89 8.44
CA ALA A 169 3.48 5.95 9.66
C ALA A 169 3.22 4.57 10.29
N THR A 170 2.96 4.58 11.59
CA THR A 170 2.51 3.42 12.38
C THR A 170 1.63 3.85 13.55
N LEU A 171 0.95 2.90 14.16
CA LEU A 171 0.20 3.11 15.39
C LEU A 171 1.12 3.36 16.58
N VAL A 172 0.64 4.21 17.49
CA VAL A 172 1.15 4.28 18.86
C VAL A 172 0.41 3.22 19.69
N PRO A 173 1.10 2.23 20.30
CA PRO A 173 0.47 1.13 21.01
C PRO A 173 -0.46 1.60 22.13
N GLN A 174 -1.60 0.92 22.28
CA GLN A 174 -2.59 1.20 23.33
C GLN A 174 -3.18 2.62 23.28
N SER A 175 -3.07 3.29 22.14
CA SER A 175 -3.67 4.61 21.90
C SER A 175 -4.47 4.64 20.59
N LEU A 176 -5.11 5.78 20.34
CA LEU A 176 -5.83 6.10 19.09
C LEU A 176 -5.00 7.00 18.15
N ASP A 177 -3.70 7.08 18.40
CA ASP A 177 -2.79 7.96 17.69
C ASP A 177 -1.85 7.18 16.77
N TYR A 178 -1.30 7.92 15.81
CA TYR A 178 -0.25 7.47 14.90
C TYR A 178 1.04 8.25 15.13
N TRP A 179 2.15 7.59 14.85
CA TRP A 179 3.40 8.24 14.50
C TRP A 179 3.44 8.52 13.01
N VAL A 180 3.79 9.76 12.64
CA VAL A 180 4.15 10.19 11.29
C VAL A 180 5.64 10.48 11.27
N ILE A 181 6.37 9.72 10.46
CA ILE A 181 7.82 9.64 10.50
C ILE A 181 8.38 10.21 9.20
N VAL A 182 9.34 11.12 9.34
CA VAL A 182 10.10 11.72 8.24
C VAL A 182 11.59 11.77 8.59
N ALA A 183 12.43 11.81 7.56
CA ALA A 183 13.87 11.98 7.73
C ALA A 183 14.29 13.41 7.38
N ASP A 184 15.12 13.99 8.24
CA ASP A 184 15.78 15.27 8.00
C ASP A 184 16.83 15.12 6.90
N HIS A 185 16.92 16.12 6.01
CA HIS A 185 17.84 16.10 4.88
C HIS A 185 19.31 16.27 5.29
N LEU A 186 19.62 17.16 6.25
CA LEU A 186 21.00 17.60 6.52
C LEU A 186 21.46 17.30 7.95
N LEU A 187 20.53 17.27 8.90
CA LEU A 187 20.83 17.28 10.32
C LEU A 187 20.89 15.88 10.92
N ARG A 188 20.75 14.83 10.08
CA ARG A 188 20.92 13.41 10.44
C ARG A 188 19.97 12.99 11.55
N ARG A 189 18.68 13.21 11.31
CA ARG A 189 17.63 12.94 12.29
C ARG A 189 16.46 12.24 11.65
N ILE A 190 15.80 11.43 12.46
CA ILE A 190 14.43 11.00 12.22
C ILE A 190 13.54 11.85 13.12
N LEU A 191 12.47 12.40 12.54
CA LEU A 191 11.45 13.16 13.25
C LEU A 191 10.17 12.31 13.27
N ALA A 192 9.62 12.09 14.46
CA ALA A 192 8.34 11.42 14.64
C ALA A 192 7.31 12.39 15.23
N PHE A 193 6.28 12.70 14.46
CA PHE A 193 5.15 13.54 14.88
C PHE A 193 4.00 12.65 15.30
N ARG A 194 3.35 12.98 16.42
CA ARG A 194 2.17 12.26 16.88
C ARG A 194 0.91 12.92 16.32
N THR A 195 -0.05 12.13 15.86
CA THR A 195 -1.33 12.64 15.34
C THR A 195 -2.48 11.75 15.79
N GLY A 196 -3.62 12.36 16.13
CA GLY A 196 -4.78 11.64 16.65
C GLY A 196 -5.99 12.55 16.87
N PRO A 197 -6.94 12.18 17.75
CA PRO A 197 -8.15 12.98 18.01
C PRO A 197 -7.90 14.42 18.48
N GLY A 198 -6.74 14.67 19.10
CA GLY A 198 -6.30 16.01 19.50
C GLY A 198 -5.74 16.87 18.35
N GLY A 199 -5.66 16.33 17.14
CA GLY A 199 -4.92 16.90 16.02
C GLY A 199 -3.47 16.39 15.97
N THR A 200 -2.67 17.05 15.15
CA THR A 200 -1.25 16.72 14.97
C THR A 200 -0.35 17.58 15.85
N ASP A 201 0.52 16.95 16.65
CA ASP A 201 1.53 17.63 17.45
C ASP A 201 2.55 18.34 16.55
N THR A 202 2.91 19.58 16.89
CA THR A 202 3.88 20.38 16.12
C THR A 202 5.32 20.21 16.59
N ILE A 203 5.53 19.52 17.72
CA ILE A 203 6.87 19.23 18.26
C ILE A 203 7.12 17.74 18.07
N PRO A 204 8.06 17.33 17.20
CA PRO A 204 8.35 15.92 16.99
C PRO A 204 9.23 15.36 18.11
N VAL A 205 9.17 14.05 18.29
CA VAL A 205 10.26 13.30 18.91
C VAL A 205 11.43 13.26 17.92
N VAL A 206 12.59 13.71 18.37
CA VAL A 206 13.79 13.87 17.52
C VAL A 206 14.82 12.83 17.88
N SER A 207 15.15 11.98 16.92
CA SER A 207 16.16 10.95 17.07
C SER A 207 17.40 11.30 16.25
N ALA A 208 18.52 11.55 16.93
CA ALA A 208 19.80 11.77 16.26
C ALA A 208 20.33 10.43 15.75
N THR A 209 20.36 10.25 14.42
CA THR A 209 20.76 8.98 13.81
C THR A 209 22.25 8.90 13.53
N GLY A 210 22.94 10.04 13.49
CA GLY A 210 24.39 10.13 13.27
C GLY A 210 24.84 9.85 11.82
N VAL A 211 23.98 9.24 11.00
CA VAL A 211 24.22 8.88 9.60
C VAL A 211 24.39 10.13 8.73
N LEU A 212 25.60 10.33 8.22
CA LEU A 212 25.88 11.29 7.15
C LEU A 212 25.19 10.79 5.91
N GLU A 213 24.28 11.58 5.33
CA GLU A 213 23.80 11.28 4.00
C GLU A 213 23.92 12.47 3.06
N SER A 214 23.91 12.17 1.76
CA SER A 214 24.17 13.02 0.60
C SER A 214 23.89 14.50 0.71
N THR A 215 24.79 15.28 0.12
CA THR A 215 24.53 16.68 -0.24
C THR A 215 23.57 16.83 -1.43
N LEU A 216 23.26 15.73 -2.14
CA LEU A 216 22.39 15.75 -3.32
C LEU A 216 20.90 15.61 -2.99
N GLY A 217 20.54 15.33 -1.74
CA GLY A 217 19.14 15.24 -1.30
C GLY A 217 18.36 14.09 -1.92
N GLN A 218 19.05 13.03 -2.33
CA GLN A 218 18.45 11.87 -3.00
C GLN A 218 18.45 10.66 -2.07
N SER A 219 17.53 10.67 -1.12
CA SER A 219 17.02 9.41 -0.56
C SER A 219 15.78 9.04 -1.36
N ASP A 220 15.89 7.98 -2.14
CA ASP A 220 14.82 7.60 -3.06
C ASP A 220 13.73 6.76 -2.40
N ASN A 221 13.94 6.33 -1.15
CA ASN A 221 12.94 5.56 -0.42
C ASN A 221 13.14 5.60 1.11
N MET A 222 12.04 5.67 1.84
CA MET A 222 11.96 5.31 3.26
C MET A 222 10.67 4.52 3.46
N VAL A 223 10.79 3.37 4.13
CA VAL A 223 9.67 2.49 4.48
C VAL A 223 9.80 2.05 5.92
N LEU A 224 8.65 1.82 6.56
CA LEU A 224 8.55 1.25 7.90
C LEU A 224 7.99 -0.17 7.77
N ASN A 225 8.45 -1.16 8.53
CA ASN A 225 7.85 -2.49 8.54
C ASN A 225 6.41 -2.43 9.10
N ALA A 226 5.60 -3.47 8.83
CA ALA A 226 4.19 -3.43 9.21
C ALA A 226 3.95 -3.50 10.73
N GLN A 227 4.92 -4.04 11.46
CA GLN A 227 4.93 -4.05 12.92
C GLN A 227 5.23 -2.67 13.52
N GLY A 228 5.75 -1.74 12.71
CA GLY A 228 6.06 -0.38 13.14
C GLY A 228 7.28 -0.30 14.05
N THR A 229 8.24 -1.20 13.90
CA THR A 229 9.42 -1.33 14.77
C THR A 229 10.74 -1.16 14.03
N MET A 230 10.73 -1.07 12.70
CA MET A 230 11.93 -0.93 11.90
C MET A 230 11.70 -0.05 10.68
N ILE A 231 12.61 0.91 10.48
CA ILE A 231 12.64 1.80 9.32
C ILE A 231 13.79 1.38 8.43
N ALA A 232 13.55 1.24 7.13
CA ALA A 232 14.60 1.13 6.13
C ALA A 232 14.62 2.37 5.25
N THR A 233 15.81 2.87 4.94
CA THR A 233 16.00 3.95 3.96
C THR A 233 17.21 3.67 3.10
N ARG A 234 17.18 4.18 1.87
CA ARG A 234 18.28 4.08 0.92
C ARG A 234 18.89 5.45 0.63
N SER A 235 20.21 5.47 0.61
CA SER A 235 21.04 6.54 0.03
C SER A 235 21.48 6.14 -1.38
N LEU A 236 21.07 6.90 -2.39
CA LEU A 236 21.48 6.66 -3.79
C LEU A 236 22.97 6.94 -4.02
N ASP A 237 23.49 7.98 -3.38
CA ASP A 237 24.82 8.53 -3.65
C ASP A 237 25.94 7.77 -2.94
N MET A 238 25.62 7.08 -1.84
CA MET A 238 26.57 6.26 -1.11
C MET A 238 26.37 4.77 -1.35
N ASP A 239 25.38 4.38 -2.17
CA ASP A 239 25.00 2.99 -2.41
C ASP A 239 24.81 2.24 -1.08
N ARG A 240 23.96 2.78 -0.20
CA ARG A 240 23.77 2.25 1.16
C ARG A 240 22.31 2.11 1.53
N ILE A 241 22.04 1.05 2.30
CA ILE A 241 20.80 0.87 3.04
C ILE A 241 21.09 1.12 4.52
N TYR A 242 20.22 1.89 5.17
CA TYR A 242 20.22 2.10 6.60
C TYR A 242 18.95 1.49 7.20
N LEU A 243 19.14 0.67 8.23
CA LEU A 243 18.08 0.14 9.07
C LEU A 243 18.10 0.85 10.40
N PHE A 244 16.97 1.39 10.81
CA PHE A 244 16.77 1.95 12.14
C PHE A 244 15.77 1.10 12.90
N SER A 245 16.10 0.75 14.15
CA SER A 245 15.07 0.35 15.10
C SER A 245 14.19 1.55 15.44
N PHE A 246 12.91 1.33 15.62
CA PHE A 246 11.93 2.34 16.02
C PHE A 246 11.13 1.81 17.21
N ASP A 247 11.03 2.59 18.28
CA ASP A 247 10.17 2.29 19.40
C ASP A 247 8.82 3.00 19.22
N PRO A 248 7.74 2.27 18.91
CA PRO A 248 6.45 2.89 18.69
C PRO A 248 5.80 3.39 20.00
N ILE A 249 6.34 3.06 21.17
CA ILE A 249 5.83 3.58 22.46
C ILE A 249 6.19 5.05 22.62
N ASP A 250 7.42 5.44 22.31
CA ASP A 250 7.93 6.79 22.57
C ASP A 250 8.34 7.55 21.30
N GLY A 251 8.32 6.92 20.13
CA GLY A 251 8.64 7.54 18.85
C GLY A 251 10.14 7.71 18.58
N THR A 252 10.99 7.06 19.37
CA THR A 252 12.45 7.13 19.18
C THR A 252 12.94 6.15 18.12
N ALA A 253 14.02 6.52 17.43
CA ALA A 253 14.68 5.72 16.42
C ALA A 253 16.18 5.64 16.69
N SER A 254 16.80 4.50 16.39
CA SER A 254 18.26 4.35 16.49
C SER A 254 18.82 3.49 15.37
N LEU A 255 20.02 3.83 14.88
CA LEU A 255 20.68 3.07 13.82
C LEU A 255 20.92 1.63 14.30
N PHE A 256 20.35 0.67 13.57
CA PHE A 256 20.46 -0.75 13.84
C PHE A 256 21.53 -1.40 12.96
N ALA A 257 21.48 -1.15 11.65
CA ALA A 257 22.45 -1.69 10.71
C ALA A 257 22.64 -0.73 9.53
N GLU A 258 23.82 -0.77 8.93
CA GLU A 258 24.10 -0.16 7.64
C GLU A 258 24.89 -1.15 6.78
N PHE A 259 24.60 -1.19 5.49
CA PHE A 259 25.36 -2.01 4.56
C PHE A 259 25.29 -1.47 3.14
N VAL A 260 26.28 -1.89 2.34
CA VAL A 260 26.41 -1.49 0.93
C VAL A 260 25.32 -2.17 0.11
N ASP A 261 24.75 -1.41 -0.80
CA ASP A 261 23.74 -1.84 -1.74
C ASP A 261 24.23 -1.52 -3.15
N GLU A 262 25.04 -2.42 -3.69
CA GLU A 262 25.64 -2.28 -5.02
C GLU A 262 24.51 -2.04 -6.03
N PHE A 263 24.58 -0.93 -6.77
CA PHE A 263 23.58 -0.51 -7.77
C PHE A 263 22.29 0.09 -7.19
N GLY A 264 22.44 1.06 -6.27
CA GLY A 264 21.40 1.65 -5.41
C GLY A 264 20.22 2.37 -6.09
N ALA A 265 20.00 2.25 -7.39
CA ALA A 265 18.79 2.79 -8.02
C ALA A 265 17.58 1.86 -7.76
N GLY A 266 16.55 2.36 -7.08
CA GLY A 266 15.27 1.67 -6.81
C GLY A 266 14.73 1.91 -5.39
N GLY A 267 13.64 1.24 -5.03
CA GLY A 267 13.03 1.34 -3.71
C GLY A 267 13.16 0.08 -2.85
N LEU A 268 12.77 0.23 -1.58
CA LEU A 268 12.81 -0.81 -0.56
C LEU A 268 11.38 -1.17 -0.13
N GLU A 269 11.16 -2.42 0.26
CA GLU A 269 9.92 -2.83 0.92
C GLU A 269 10.15 -4.02 1.87
N PHE A 270 9.51 -4.00 3.03
CA PHE A 270 9.54 -5.13 3.95
C PHE A 270 8.52 -6.20 3.56
N SER A 271 8.89 -7.46 3.78
CA SER A 271 7.94 -8.56 3.88
C SER A 271 6.87 -8.28 4.96
N PRO A 272 5.66 -8.86 4.81
CA PRO A 272 4.58 -8.75 5.78
C PRO A 272 5.00 -9.05 7.23
N ASN A 273 5.75 -10.13 7.45
CA ASN A 273 6.21 -10.53 8.78
C ASN A 273 7.43 -9.73 9.29
N GLY A 274 8.02 -8.89 8.43
CA GLY A 274 9.19 -8.08 8.75
C GLY A 274 10.52 -8.83 8.78
N GLN A 275 10.55 -10.13 8.47
CA GLN A 275 11.77 -10.95 8.45
C GLN A 275 12.66 -10.60 7.26
N PHE A 276 12.08 -10.39 6.08
CA PHE A 276 12.81 -10.05 4.87
C PHE A 276 12.67 -8.58 4.51
N LEU A 277 13.77 -7.97 4.06
CA LEU A 277 13.78 -6.73 3.31
C LEU A 277 13.95 -7.07 1.83
N TYR A 278 13.16 -6.43 0.97
CA TYR A 278 13.33 -6.48 -0.46
C TYR A 278 13.87 -5.15 -0.97
N SER A 279 14.86 -5.25 -1.87
CA SER A 279 15.36 -4.15 -2.68
C SER A 279 15.09 -4.43 -4.12
N ILE A 280 14.70 -3.37 -4.80
CA ILE A 280 14.76 -3.33 -6.25
C ILE A 280 16.02 -2.54 -6.62
N ARG A 281 16.89 -3.15 -7.42
CA ARG A 281 18.14 -2.55 -7.93
C ARG A 281 18.06 -2.40 -9.43
N VAL A 282 18.80 -1.44 -9.97
CA VAL A 282 18.94 -1.23 -11.42
C VAL A 282 20.44 -1.28 -11.76
N PRO A 283 21.04 -2.48 -11.91
CA PRO A 283 22.47 -2.62 -12.22
C PRO A 283 22.83 -2.16 -13.64
N ALA A 284 21.86 -2.16 -14.56
CA ALA A 284 22.01 -1.68 -15.93
C ALA A 284 20.73 -0.98 -16.40
N PHE A 285 20.84 -0.17 -17.45
CA PHE A 285 19.72 0.62 -17.99
C PHE A 285 18.49 -0.20 -18.40
N ASP A 286 18.69 -1.48 -18.74
CA ASP A 286 17.68 -2.42 -19.24
C ASP A 286 17.47 -3.61 -18.30
N GLN A 287 17.96 -3.54 -17.06
CA GLN A 287 17.91 -4.64 -16.10
C GLN A 287 17.48 -4.17 -14.72
N VAL A 288 16.56 -4.91 -14.12
CA VAL A 288 16.12 -4.74 -12.72
C VAL A 288 16.37 -6.03 -11.95
N GLU A 289 16.97 -5.93 -10.77
CA GLU A 289 17.17 -7.06 -9.85
C GLU A 289 16.30 -6.92 -8.62
N TYR A 290 15.74 -8.06 -8.18
CA TYR A 290 14.96 -8.18 -6.97
C TYR A 290 15.82 -8.92 -5.96
N VAL A 291 16.24 -8.22 -4.91
CA VAL A 291 17.17 -8.72 -3.91
C VAL A 291 16.45 -8.84 -2.58
N GLN A 292 16.58 -9.99 -1.94
CA GLN A 292 16.04 -10.29 -0.62
C GLN A 292 17.19 -10.34 0.40
N TRP A 293 17.00 -9.71 1.55
CA TRP A 293 17.86 -9.89 2.73
C TRP A 293 17.07 -10.44 3.90
N ASP A 294 17.69 -11.35 4.64
CA ASP A 294 17.15 -11.92 5.87
C ASP A 294 17.59 -11.07 7.08
N LEU A 295 16.62 -10.48 7.76
CA LEU A 295 16.79 -9.63 8.94
C LEU A 295 16.67 -10.41 10.25
N SER A 296 16.59 -11.75 10.22
CA SER A 296 16.45 -12.58 11.42
C SER A 296 17.69 -12.57 12.32
N SER A 297 18.83 -12.10 11.81
CA SER A 297 20.06 -11.89 12.60
C SER A 297 20.11 -10.49 13.20
N ASN A 298 20.62 -10.38 14.43
CA ASN A 298 20.96 -9.09 15.04
C ASN A 298 22.38 -8.60 14.68
N ASP A 299 23.08 -9.32 13.80
CA ASP A 299 24.42 -8.97 13.34
C ASP A 299 24.36 -8.35 11.92
N PRO A 300 24.76 -7.07 11.74
CA PRO A 300 24.71 -6.39 10.45
C PRO A 300 25.46 -7.10 9.32
N GLN A 301 26.59 -7.74 9.62
CA GLN A 301 27.37 -8.46 8.61
C GLN A 301 26.63 -9.70 8.12
N THR A 302 26.02 -10.46 9.04
CA THR A 302 25.18 -11.62 8.71
C THR A 302 23.97 -11.21 7.85
N ILE A 303 23.35 -10.07 8.13
CA ILE A 303 22.26 -9.52 7.30
C ILE A 303 22.78 -9.21 5.89
N TYR A 304 23.91 -8.50 5.78
CA TYR A 304 24.50 -8.17 4.49
C TYR A 304 24.86 -9.42 3.67
N ASP A 305 25.50 -10.41 4.30
CA ASP A 305 25.91 -11.67 3.68
C ASP A 305 24.71 -12.54 3.27
N SER A 306 23.50 -12.26 3.78
CA SER A 306 22.27 -12.97 3.42
C SER A 306 21.66 -12.53 2.07
N ALA A 307 22.21 -11.49 1.44
CA ALA A 307 21.70 -10.95 0.19
C ALA A 307 21.52 -12.04 -0.88
N ASN A 308 20.30 -12.14 -1.42
CA ASN A 308 19.96 -13.13 -2.43
C ASN A 308 19.18 -12.48 -3.58
N VAL A 309 19.70 -12.55 -4.80
CA VAL A 309 18.98 -12.13 -6.01
C VAL A 309 17.93 -13.19 -6.33
N VAL A 310 16.67 -12.88 -6.08
CA VAL A 310 15.54 -13.82 -6.24
C VAL A 310 14.89 -13.73 -7.61
N HIS A 311 15.08 -12.62 -8.33
CA HIS A 311 14.60 -12.44 -9.71
C HIS A 311 15.40 -11.38 -10.45
N VAL A 312 15.46 -11.52 -11.76
CA VAL A 312 16.05 -10.55 -12.68
C VAL A 312 15.06 -10.32 -13.81
N GLU A 313 14.72 -9.06 -14.05
CA GLU A 313 13.79 -8.65 -15.07
C GLU A 313 14.49 -7.76 -16.10
N GLN A 314 14.20 -7.98 -17.39
CA GLN A 314 14.68 -7.14 -18.48
C GLN A 314 13.63 -6.09 -18.78
N VAL A 315 14.02 -4.81 -18.82
CA VAL A 315 13.09 -3.69 -18.94
C VAL A 315 13.47 -2.81 -20.13
N PRO A 316 12.77 -2.94 -21.27
CA PRO A 316 13.03 -2.11 -22.45
C PRO A 316 12.59 -0.66 -22.18
N GLY A 317 13.52 0.30 -22.11
CA GLY A 317 13.14 1.73 -22.08
C GLY A 317 13.83 2.62 -21.04
N GLY A 318 14.69 2.06 -20.19
CA GLY A 318 15.58 2.85 -19.34
C GLY A 318 15.14 3.04 -17.90
N MET A 319 15.97 3.77 -17.15
CA MET A 319 15.95 3.87 -15.69
C MET A 319 14.86 4.83 -15.18
N LEU A 320 13.77 4.28 -14.64
CA LEU A 320 13.02 4.92 -13.56
C LEU A 320 13.08 4.01 -12.34
N VAL A 321 13.14 4.64 -11.17
CA VAL A 321 13.36 4.01 -9.87
C VAL A 321 12.03 3.39 -9.40
N PRO A 322 11.85 2.07 -9.45
CA PRO A 322 10.60 1.44 -9.05
C PRO A 322 10.46 1.47 -7.53
N TRP A 323 9.29 1.87 -7.05
CA TRP A 323 8.95 1.87 -5.63
C TRP A 323 8.05 0.68 -5.30
N PRO A 324 8.64 -0.42 -4.79
CA PRO A 324 7.87 -1.56 -4.33
C PRO A 324 6.93 -1.12 -3.21
N ARG A 325 5.73 -1.70 -3.19
CA ARG A 325 4.76 -1.50 -2.11
C ARG A 325 4.15 -2.82 -1.68
N LEU A 326 4.04 -2.99 -0.37
CA LEU A 326 3.27 -4.05 0.24
C LEU A 326 1.78 -3.79 0.02
N GLY A 327 1.14 -4.64 -0.77
CA GLY A 327 -0.29 -4.68 -1.00
C GLY A 327 -1.06 -5.15 0.23
N PRO A 328 -2.34 -4.77 0.37
CA PRO A 328 -3.22 -5.33 1.39
C PRO A 328 -3.51 -6.82 1.21
N ASP A 329 -3.15 -7.34 0.05
CA ASP A 329 -3.18 -8.75 -0.22
C ASP A 329 -1.97 -9.50 0.38
N GLY A 330 -0.93 -8.79 0.86
CA GLY A 330 0.29 -9.38 1.37
C GLY A 330 1.33 -9.68 0.27
N CYS A 331 1.09 -9.28 -0.98
CA CYS A 331 2.10 -9.27 -2.04
C CYS A 331 2.96 -8.01 -1.94
N ILE A 332 4.18 -8.06 -2.47
CA ILE A 332 4.91 -6.84 -2.80
C ILE A 332 4.77 -6.61 -4.30
N HIS A 333 4.22 -5.46 -4.68
CA HIS A 333 4.04 -5.07 -6.08
C HIS A 333 5.06 -4.02 -6.48
N VAL A 334 5.71 -4.26 -7.62
CA VAL A 334 6.80 -3.45 -8.15
C VAL A 334 6.38 -2.90 -9.50
N PRO A 335 6.19 -1.56 -9.64
CA PRO A 335 5.83 -0.98 -10.92
C PRO A 335 6.99 -1.15 -11.89
N VAL A 336 6.72 -1.65 -13.08
CA VAL A 336 7.76 -1.77 -14.11
C VAL A 336 7.79 -0.47 -14.91
N ALA A 337 8.93 0.22 -14.84
CA ALA A 337 9.13 1.50 -15.51
C ALA A 337 8.84 1.39 -17.02
N PHE A 338 8.14 2.38 -17.59
CA PHE A 338 7.78 2.42 -19.01
C PHE A 338 6.87 1.29 -19.52
N GLU A 339 6.43 0.41 -18.64
CA GLU A 339 5.52 -0.68 -18.96
C GLU A 339 4.12 -0.39 -18.40
N HIS A 340 3.20 -1.30 -18.68
CA HIS A 340 1.79 -1.21 -18.29
C HIS A 340 1.41 -2.22 -17.21
N HIS A 341 2.39 -2.77 -16.49
CA HIS A 341 2.15 -3.84 -15.53
C HIS A 341 3.00 -3.72 -14.27
N TYR A 342 2.57 -4.43 -13.23
CA TYR A 342 3.37 -4.70 -12.03
C TYR A 342 3.95 -6.10 -12.07
N THR A 343 5.23 -6.20 -11.75
CA THR A 343 5.85 -7.45 -11.29
C THR A 343 5.57 -7.61 -9.81
N SER A 344 5.24 -8.82 -9.36
CA SER A 344 4.81 -9.05 -7.97
C SER A 344 5.56 -10.18 -7.32
N ILE A 345 5.90 -10.00 -6.04
CA ILE A 345 6.42 -11.02 -5.14
C ILE A 345 5.22 -11.58 -4.38
N LEU A 346 4.82 -12.81 -4.67
CA LEU A 346 3.54 -13.36 -4.20
C LEU A 346 3.62 -13.91 -2.78
N MET A 347 4.78 -14.42 -2.38
CA MET A 347 5.02 -15.05 -1.08
C MET A 347 6.19 -14.39 -0.35
N PRO A 348 6.15 -13.08 -0.05
CA PRO A 348 7.30 -12.31 0.44
C PRO A 348 7.87 -12.78 1.79
N ASP A 349 7.13 -13.58 2.56
CA ASP A 349 7.61 -14.19 3.81
C ASP A 349 8.43 -15.47 3.59
N LEU A 350 8.62 -15.92 2.34
CA LEU A 350 9.38 -17.14 2.03
C LEU A 350 10.77 -16.80 1.47
N ALA A 351 11.78 -17.57 1.88
CA ALA A 351 13.17 -17.34 1.50
C ALA A 351 13.45 -17.77 0.04
N GLY A 352 14.29 -16.99 -0.64
CA GLY A 352 14.81 -17.29 -1.97
C GLY A 352 13.71 -17.45 -3.02
N PRO A 353 13.87 -18.38 -3.98
CA PRO A 353 12.87 -18.60 -5.03
C PRO A 353 11.46 -18.96 -4.54
N ALA A 354 11.31 -19.41 -3.28
CA ALA A 354 10.01 -19.67 -2.70
C ALA A 354 9.16 -18.40 -2.52
N CYS A 355 9.75 -17.19 -2.62
CA CYS A 355 8.98 -15.94 -2.59
C CYS A 355 8.11 -15.70 -3.83
N GLN A 356 8.32 -16.47 -4.91
CA GLN A 356 7.51 -16.45 -6.14
C GLN A 356 7.38 -15.05 -6.76
N VAL A 357 8.42 -14.60 -7.44
CA VAL A 357 8.35 -13.38 -8.26
C VAL A 357 7.69 -13.71 -9.60
N VAL A 358 6.64 -12.97 -9.95
CA VAL A 358 5.88 -13.14 -11.20
C VAL A 358 5.85 -11.81 -11.94
N SER A 359 6.50 -11.78 -13.10
CA SER A 359 6.46 -10.65 -14.04
C SER A 359 5.07 -10.45 -14.62
N ALA A 360 4.70 -9.20 -14.89
CA ALA A 360 3.39 -8.83 -15.45
C ALA A 360 2.18 -9.45 -14.72
N TYR A 361 2.27 -9.57 -13.39
CA TYR A 361 1.22 -10.15 -12.56
C TYR A 361 -0.06 -9.31 -12.53
N ILE A 362 0.08 -7.97 -12.57
CA ILE A 362 -1.06 -7.05 -12.68
C ILE A 362 -0.87 -6.25 -13.97
N ASP A 363 -1.78 -6.43 -14.94
CA ASP A 363 -1.77 -5.68 -16.20
C ASP A 363 -2.78 -4.53 -16.17
N LEU A 364 -2.41 -3.38 -16.70
CA LEU A 364 -3.17 -2.13 -16.58
C LEU A 364 -3.47 -1.57 -17.96
N PRO A 365 -4.70 -1.05 -18.18
CA PRO A 365 -5.02 -0.44 -19.45
C PRO A 365 -4.41 0.96 -19.55
N GLY A 366 -3.72 1.24 -20.66
CA GLY A 366 -3.26 2.59 -21.00
C GLY A 366 -1.76 2.81 -20.79
N SER A 367 -1.31 4.05 -20.57
CA SER A 367 0.08 4.53 -20.74
C SER A 367 1.12 4.06 -19.70
N TRP A 368 2.39 4.35 -20.01
CA TRP A 368 3.60 4.01 -19.27
C TRP A 368 3.62 4.49 -17.81
N MET A 369 4.16 3.66 -16.91
CA MET A 369 4.37 3.98 -15.50
C MET A 369 5.61 4.87 -15.23
N ASP A 370 5.52 5.73 -14.21
CA ASP A 370 6.67 6.52 -13.69
C ASP A 370 7.47 5.79 -12.60
N GLY A 371 7.17 4.51 -12.33
CA GLY A 371 7.83 3.73 -11.29
C GLY A 371 7.39 4.03 -9.84
N ARG A 372 6.35 4.85 -9.63
CA ARG A 372 5.88 5.24 -8.30
C ARG A 372 4.49 4.71 -7.99
N THR A 373 4.25 4.48 -6.71
CA THR A 373 3.06 3.81 -6.17
C THR A 373 2.40 4.63 -5.07
N THR A 374 1.20 4.22 -4.68
CA THR A 374 0.47 4.83 -3.57
C THR A 374 1.23 4.61 -2.26
N ASN A 375 1.32 5.64 -1.42
CA ASN A 375 1.92 5.57 -0.10
C ASN A 375 0.82 5.48 0.96
N GLN A 376 0.92 4.48 1.83
CA GLN A 376 -0.13 4.09 2.76
C GLN A 376 0.45 3.76 4.14
N CYS A 377 -0.38 3.85 5.18
CA CYS A 377 0.00 3.31 6.48
C CYS A 377 -0.18 1.79 6.43
N LYS A 378 0.82 1.03 6.86
CA LYS A 378 0.70 -0.44 6.87
C LYS A 378 -0.23 -0.96 7.96
N ARG A 379 -0.58 -0.12 8.93
CA ARG A 379 -1.45 -0.46 10.06
C ARG A 379 -2.29 0.72 10.48
N TYR A 380 -3.61 0.58 10.40
CA TYR A 380 -4.59 1.53 10.91
C TYR A 380 -5.23 0.97 12.19
N HIS A 381 -5.83 1.81 13.02
CA HIS A 381 -6.47 1.38 14.28
C HIS A 381 -7.57 0.32 14.08
N ASP A 382 -8.19 0.32 12.91
CA ASP A 382 -9.34 -0.48 12.53
C ASP A 382 -9.14 -1.12 11.15
N SER A 383 -7.88 -1.31 10.76
CA SER A 383 -7.49 -2.26 9.73
C SER A 383 -6.00 -2.52 9.82
N GLU A 384 -5.61 -3.78 9.89
CA GLU A 384 -4.24 -4.18 9.63
C GLU A 384 -4.20 -4.71 8.20
N LEU A 385 -3.07 -4.54 7.50
CA LEU A 385 -2.83 -5.45 6.40
C LEU A 385 -2.86 -6.87 6.99
N ASP A 386 -3.45 -7.85 6.32
CA ASP A 386 -3.40 -9.22 6.82
C ASP A 386 -1.97 -9.74 6.51
N LEU A 387 -1.11 -9.69 7.52
CA LEU A 387 0.35 -9.58 7.37
C LEU A 387 1.10 -10.91 7.35
N SER A 388 0.47 -12.01 6.95
CA SER A 388 1.15 -13.31 6.94
C SER A 388 0.69 -14.15 5.75
N VAL A 389 1.66 -14.53 4.91
CA VAL A 389 1.46 -15.49 3.83
C VAL A 389 0.92 -16.82 4.35
N ALA A 390 1.18 -17.18 5.62
CA ALA A 390 0.67 -18.41 6.22
C ALA A 390 -0.86 -18.47 6.27
N ASP A 391 -1.53 -17.31 6.25
CA ASP A 391 -2.98 -17.19 6.31
C ASP A 391 -3.62 -17.03 4.92
N ARG A 392 -2.83 -16.73 3.89
CA ARG A 392 -3.29 -16.36 2.55
C ARG A 392 -3.88 -17.53 1.75
N GLY A 393 -3.54 -18.76 2.11
CA GLY A 393 -3.88 -19.94 1.30
C GLY A 393 -3.21 -19.90 -0.08
N PRO A 394 -3.44 -20.90 -0.95
CA PRO A 394 -2.88 -20.90 -2.30
C PRO A 394 -3.46 -19.77 -3.17
N VAL A 395 -2.70 -19.33 -4.18
CA VAL A 395 -3.17 -18.37 -5.20
C VAL A 395 -4.49 -18.88 -5.80
N PRO A 396 -5.54 -18.04 -5.87
CA PRO A 396 -6.82 -18.44 -6.43
C PRO A 396 -6.69 -18.93 -7.88
N VAL A 397 -7.34 -20.05 -8.18
CA VAL A 397 -7.38 -20.61 -9.53
C VAL A 397 -8.28 -19.75 -10.42
N GLU A 398 -7.84 -19.48 -11.65
CA GLU A 398 -8.68 -18.80 -12.65
C GLU A 398 -9.76 -19.74 -13.18
N LEU A 399 -11.00 -19.26 -13.21
CA LEU A 399 -12.19 -20.01 -13.57
C LEU A 399 -12.66 -19.61 -14.95
N ASP A 400 -12.84 -20.63 -15.79
CA ASP A 400 -13.73 -20.52 -16.94
C ASP A 400 -15.17 -20.50 -16.42
N LEU A 401 -15.86 -19.37 -16.57
CA LEU A 401 -17.27 -19.25 -16.23
C LEU A 401 -18.12 -19.43 -17.49
N TRP A 402 -19.14 -20.29 -17.41
CA TRP A 402 -20.03 -20.51 -18.56
C TRP A 402 -21.51 -20.59 -18.14
N PRO A 403 -22.44 -20.12 -18.97
CA PRO A 403 -22.20 -19.31 -20.17
C PRO A 403 -21.63 -17.93 -19.82
N ASN A 404 -20.75 -17.39 -20.66
CA ASN A 404 -20.26 -16.02 -20.56
C ASN A 404 -20.18 -15.40 -21.98
N PRO A 405 -21.02 -14.42 -22.33
CA PRO A 405 -22.00 -13.73 -21.48
C PRO A 405 -23.12 -14.64 -20.94
N THR A 406 -23.76 -14.23 -19.83
CA THR A 406 -24.88 -14.95 -19.19
C THR A 406 -26.18 -14.16 -19.19
N SER A 407 -27.29 -14.87 -19.44
CA SER A 407 -28.65 -14.38 -19.31
C SER A 407 -29.23 -14.48 -17.88
N GLY A 408 -28.43 -14.93 -16.91
CA GLY A 408 -28.81 -14.92 -15.49
C GLY A 408 -28.33 -16.10 -14.68
N LEU A 409 -27.81 -17.16 -15.29
CA LEU A 409 -27.29 -18.34 -14.59
C LEU A 409 -25.84 -18.60 -15.00
N LEU A 410 -24.96 -18.79 -14.02
CA LEU A 410 -23.56 -19.14 -14.22
C LEU A 410 -23.28 -20.53 -13.66
N ASN A 411 -22.62 -21.38 -14.44
CA ASN A 411 -22.09 -22.62 -13.92
C ASN A 411 -20.78 -22.33 -13.20
N LEU A 412 -20.66 -22.91 -12.00
CA LEU A 412 -19.47 -22.86 -11.19
C LEU A 412 -18.80 -24.24 -11.24
N PRO A 413 -17.47 -24.29 -11.43
CA PRO A 413 -16.76 -25.55 -11.41
C PRO A 413 -16.86 -26.18 -10.02
N ALA A 414 -16.77 -27.51 -10.01
CA ALA A 414 -16.73 -28.25 -8.77
C ALA A 414 -15.48 -27.84 -7.99
N GLU A 415 -14.30 -27.88 -8.59
CA GLU A 415 -13.03 -27.55 -7.94
C GLU A 415 -12.53 -26.15 -8.31
N PRO A 416 -11.76 -25.48 -7.42
CA PRO A 416 -11.34 -25.92 -6.08
C PRO A 416 -12.47 -25.85 -5.04
N ALA A 417 -12.39 -26.62 -3.95
CA ALA A 417 -13.42 -26.63 -2.91
C ALA A 417 -13.71 -25.22 -2.32
N TRP A 418 -14.97 -24.82 -2.36
CA TRP A 418 -15.46 -23.52 -1.90
C TRP A 418 -16.78 -23.63 -1.12
N VAL A 419 -17.08 -22.64 -0.29
CA VAL A 419 -18.33 -22.54 0.48
C VAL A 419 -19.02 -21.18 0.35
N ARG A 420 -18.41 -20.18 -0.29
CA ARG A 420 -19.02 -18.87 -0.49
C ARG A 420 -18.68 -18.32 -1.87
N ALA A 421 -19.65 -17.73 -2.53
CA ALA A 421 -19.54 -17.07 -3.82
C ALA A 421 -19.90 -15.58 -3.66
N GLN A 422 -18.99 -14.68 -4.04
CA GLN A 422 -19.19 -13.23 -3.96
C GLN A 422 -19.02 -12.61 -5.35
N VAL A 423 -19.96 -11.76 -5.75
CA VAL A 423 -19.88 -11.01 -7.01
C VAL A 423 -19.67 -9.54 -6.70
N TYR A 424 -18.73 -8.95 -7.43
CA TYR A 424 -18.36 -7.55 -7.33
C TYR A 424 -18.66 -6.82 -8.64
N ASP A 425 -19.21 -5.60 -8.54
CA ASP A 425 -19.31 -4.70 -9.68
C ASP A 425 -17.95 -4.07 -10.04
N LEU A 426 -17.88 -3.35 -11.16
CA LEU A 426 -16.65 -2.67 -11.59
C LEU A 426 -16.16 -1.58 -10.62
N ARG A 427 -16.97 -1.20 -9.61
CA ARG A 427 -16.58 -0.25 -8.56
C ARG A 427 -16.06 -0.97 -7.31
N GLY A 428 -15.88 -2.28 -7.37
CA GLY A 428 -15.43 -3.11 -6.26
C GLY A 428 -16.49 -3.34 -5.18
N ARG A 429 -17.75 -2.94 -5.41
CA ARG A 429 -18.83 -3.14 -4.43
C ARG A 429 -19.33 -4.57 -4.54
N SER A 430 -19.47 -5.26 -3.40
CA SER A 430 -20.14 -6.56 -3.37
C SER A 430 -21.62 -6.36 -3.70
N VAL A 431 -22.05 -6.91 -4.83
CA VAL A 431 -23.43 -6.82 -5.33
C VAL A 431 -24.18 -8.14 -5.17
N LEU A 432 -23.45 -9.24 -4.93
CA LEU A 432 -24.02 -10.54 -4.60
C LEU A 432 -23.11 -11.25 -3.60
N ASP A 433 -23.73 -11.92 -2.64
CA ASP A 433 -23.05 -12.77 -1.69
C ASP A 433 -23.92 -14.01 -1.41
N ARG A 434 -23.35 -15.19 -1.61
CA ARG A 434 -24.03 -16.48 -1.45
C ARG A 434 -23.14 -17.42 -0.66
N THR A 435 -23.73 -18.04 0.37
CA THR A 435 -23.08 -19.09 1.16
C THR A 435 -23.67 -20.44 0.76
N GLY A 436 -22.82 -21.47 0.74
CA GLY A 436 -23.12 -22.82 0.28
C GLY A 436 -22.57 -23.10 -1.13
N ARG A 437 -22.06 -24.32 -1.33
CA ARG A 437 -21.55 -24.79 -2.64
C ARG A 437 -22.72 -25.14 -3.55
N GLN A 438 -22.87 -24.42 -4.65
CA GLN A 438 -23.89 -24.65 -5.68
C GLN A 438 -23.22 -24.70 -7.05
N ALA A 439 -23.55 -25.70 -7.87
CA ALA A 439 -23.00 -25.81 -9.22
C ALA A 439 -23.50 -24.68 -10.15
N ILE A 440 -24.59 -24.00 -9.78
CA ILE A 440 -25.18 -22.91 -10.55
C ILE A 440 -25.36 -21.72 -9.61
N LEU A 441 -24.86 -20.56 -10.03
CA LEU A 441 -25.06 -19.27 -9.38
C LEU A 441 -26.08 -18.45 -10.16
N ASP A 442 -27.16 -18.06 -9.50
CA ASP A 442 -28.16 -17.15 -10.05
C ASP A 442 -27.71 -15.69 -9.88
N VAL A 443 -27.50 -15.04 -11.02
CA VAL A 443 -27.09 -13.65 -11.19
C VAL A 443 -28.15 -12.85 -11.97
N ALA A 444 -29.37 -13.37 -12.12
CA ALA A 444 -30.43 -12.74 -12.90
C ALA A 444 -30.83 -11.36 -12.38
N THR A 445 -30.69 -11.12 -11.07
CA THR A 445 -31.02 -9.85 -10.41
C THR A 445 -29.98 -8.75 -10.60
N LEU A 446 -28.80 -9.07 -11.14
CA LEU A 446 -27.77 -8.09 -11.42
C LEU A 446 -28.15 -7.27 -12.66
N ALA A 447 -27.82 -5.98 -12.64
CA ALA A 447 -27.98 -5.13 -13.82
C ALA A 447 -27.07 -5.60 -14.97
N PRO A 448 -27.37 -5.31 -16.24
CA PRO A 448 -26.46 -5.59 -17.34
C PRO A 448 -25.09 -4.92 -17.11
N GLY A 449 -24.00 -5.66 -17.34
CA GLY A 449 -22.64 -5.17 -17.08
C GLY A 449 -21.60 -6.27 -16.86
N ALA A 450 -20.35 -5.86 -16.68
CA ALA A 450 -19.24 -6.77 -16.36
C ALA A 450 -19.07 -6.90 -14.84
N TYR A 451 -18.75 -8.12 -14.40
CA TYR A 451 -18.65 -8.49 -12.99
C TYR A 451 -17.47 -9.42 -12.73
N THR A 452 -16.98 -9.40 -11.50
CA THR A 452 -15.98 -10.37 -11.01
C THR A 452 -16.63 -11.28 -9.98
N LEU A 453 -16.48 -12.59 -10.16
CA LEU A 453 -16.86 -13.61 -9.20
C LEU A 453 -15.63 -14.08 -8.40
N MET A 454 -15.81 -14.21 -7.09
CA MET A 454 -14.85 -14.78 -6.15
C MET A 454 -15.45 -15.98 -5.43
N LEU A 455 -14.76 -17.12 -5.45
CA LEU A 455 -15.10 -18.29 -4.64
C LEU A 455 -14.16 -18.39 -3.45
N ARG A 456 -14.72 -18.68 -2.28
CA ARG A 456 -13.97 -18.75 -1.01
C ARG A 456 -14.12 -20.05 -0.28
N ASP A 457 -13.09 -20.44 0.44
CA ASP A 457 -13.07 -21.61 1.31
C ASP A 457 -13.75 -21.35 2.68
N PRO A 458 -13.89 -22.37 3.55
CA PRO A 458 -14.50 -22.22 4.87
C PRO A 458 -13.80 -21.22 5.81
N LEU A 459 -12.54 -20.88 5.55
CA LEU A 459 -11.77 -19.90 6.31
C LEU A 459 -11.94 -18.49 5.74
N GLY A 460 -12.74 -18.33 4.68
CA GLY A 460 -12.97 -17.05 4.02
C GLY A 460 -11.89 -16.67 3.00
N ARG A 461 -10.94 -17.55 2.71
CA ARG A 461 -9.84 -17.28 1.77
C ARG A 461 -10.32 -17.45 0.34
N ALA A 462 -9.88 -16.57 -0.56
CA ALA A 462 -10.14 -16.72 -1.98
C ALA A 462 -9.46 -17.98 -2.50
N VAL A 463 -10.19 -18.85 -3.20
CA VAL A 463 -9.65 -20.09 -3.79
C VAL A 463 -9.82 -20.14 -5.30
N ALA A 464 -10.77 -19.38 -5.85
CA ALA A 464 -10.92 -19.26 -7.29
C ALA A 464 -11.60 -17.95 -7.69
N ARG A 465 -11.38 -17.52 -8.93
CA ARG A 465 -11.96 -16.28 -9.48
C ARG A 465 -12.36 -16.43 -10.93
N GLY A 466 -13.33 -15.66 -11.39
CA GLY A 466 -13.60 -15.53 -12.82
C GLY A 466 -14.36 -14.25 -13.13
N THR A 467 -14.25 -13.76 -14.35
CA THR A 467 -15.01 -12.59 -14.82
C THR A 467 -16.16 -13.03 -15.73
N PHE A 468 -17.29 -12.35 -15.66
CA PHE A 468 -18.41 -12.60 -16.56
C PHE A 468 -19.17 -11.33 -16.94
N VAL A 469 -19.90 -11.39 -18.05
CA VAL A 469 -20.79 -10.33 -18.52
C VAL A 469 -22.25 -10.76 -18.32
N ARG A 470 -23.03 -9.92 -17.65
CA ARG A 470 -24.49 -10.05 -17.54
C ARG A 470 -25.14 -9.24 -18.67
N GLU A 471 -25.98 -9.90 -19.47
CA GLU A 471 -26.78 -9.26 -20.53
C GLU A 471 -28.12 -8.69 -20.05
#